data_AF-A0AAV9ITB7-F1
#
_entry.id   AF-A0AAV9ITB7-F1
#
_cell.length_a   1.000
_cell.length_b   1.000
_cell.length_c   1.000
_cell.angle_alpha   90.00
_cell.angle_beta   90.00
_cell.angle_gamma   90.00
#
_symmetry.space_group_name_H-M   'P 1'
#
loop_
_entity.id
_entity.type
_entity.pdbx_description
1 polymer ?
#
loop_
_entity_poly.entity_id
_entity_poly.type
_entity_poly.pdbx_seq_one_letter_code
_entity_poly.pdbx_strand_id
1 'polypeptide(L)'
;MTAVEDGVEVQFRLTVVSHMPLDRMLMAYELGVVGSIAALGDWDWKRALRLELCSVEQHTWAAELRLPHTDTIEYKYVLVAPDGSRCLWEQAGNRALHLVEPTLAFVRADDRALF
;
A
#
# COMPACT_ATOMS: atom_id res chain seq x y z
N MET A 1 -2.09 -33.34 2.46
CA MET A 1 -2.90 -32.23 1.93
C MET A 1 -2.53 -31.01 2.75
N THR A 2 -1.62 -30.19 2.24
CA THR A 2 -1.22 -28.95 2.90
C THR A 2 -2.29 -27.92 2.54
N ALA A 3 -2.99 -27.40 3.53
CA ALA A 3 -4.07 -26.44 3.34
C ALA A 3 -3.54 -25.22 2.58
N VAL A 4 -4.00 -25.06 1.35
CA VAL A 4 -4.06 -23.77 0.67
C VAL A 4 -5.45 -23.18 1.05
N GLU A 5 -5.61 -21.87 0.97
CA GLU A 5 -6.86 -21.23 0.46
C GLU A 5 -7.85 -20.44 1.35
N ASP A 6 -7.70 -20.29 2.68
CA ASP A 6 -8.58 -19.33 3.39
C ASP A 6 -7.93 -17.95 3.54
N GLY A 7 -8.18 -17.08 2.56
CA GLY A 7 -7.80 -15.66 2.61
C GLY A 7 -8.09 -14.94 1.30
N VAL A 8 -8.27 -13.62 1.39
CA VAL A 8 -8.49 -12.73 0.25
C VAL A 8 -7.16 -12.17 -0.24
N GLU A 9 -6.93 -12.21 -1.54
CA GLU A 9 -5.79 -11.53 -2.16
C GLU A 9 -6.11 -10.04 -2.29
N VAL A 10 -5.25 -9.19 -1.75
CA VAL A 10 -5.40 -7.74 -1.79
C VAL A 10 -4.27 -7.14 -2.61
N GLN A 11 -4.61 -6.43 -3.68
CA GLN A 11 -3.67 -5.60 -4.42
C GLN A 11 -3.88 -4.14 -4.04
N PHE A 12 -2.89 -3.53 -3.39
CA PHE A 12 -2.82 -2.08 -3.21
C PHE A 12 -2.20 -1.49 -4.46
N ARG A 13 -2.90 -0.58 -5.15
CA ARG A 13 -2.39 0.09 -6.33
C ARG A 13 -2.50 1.59 -6.15
N LEU A 14 -1.36 2.29 -6.23
CA LEU A 14 -1.32 3.73 -6.14
C LEU A 14 -0.92 4.37 -7.47
N THR A 15 -1.72 5.35 -7.90
CA THR A 15 -1.29 6.32 -8.92
C THR A 15 -0.83 7.61 -8.22
N VAL A 16 0.45 7.98 -8.40
CA VAL A 16 0.97 9.22 -7.82
C VAL A 16 0.62 10.39 -8.70
N VAL A 17 -0.13 11.35 -8.14
CA VAL A 17 -0.39 12.64 -8.75
C VAL A 17 0.58 13.61 -8.08
N SER A 18 1.63 14.06 -8.78
CA SER A 18 2.60 14.99 -8.21
C SER A 18 2.88 16.14 -9.18
N HIS A 19 3.10 17.32 -8.61
CA HIS A 19 3.64 18.48 -9.33
C HIS A 19 5.18 18.46 -9.39
N MET A 20 5.84 17.58 -8.64
CA MET A 20 7.29 17.39 -8.72
C MET A 20 7.67 16.38 -9.81
N PRO A 21 8.86 16.53 -10.42
CA PRO A 21 9.43 15.51 -11.30
C PRO A 21 9.52 14.16 -10.58
N LEU A 22 9.00 13.11 -11.23
CA LEU A 22 8.87 11.78 -10.63
C LEU A 22 10.23 11.13 -10.33
N ASP A 23 11.22 11.40 -11.18
CA ASP A 23 12.61 10.96 -11.01
C ASP A 23 13.18 11.44 -9.66
N ARG A 24 12.98 12.71 -9.30
CA ARG A 24 13.45 13.25 -8.01
C ARG A 24 12.78 12.54 -6.83
N MET A 25 11.50 12.21 -6.94
CA MET A 25 10.79 11.48 -5.90
C MET A 25 11.35 10.07 -5.75
N LEU A 26 11.51 9.35 -6.86
CA LEU A 26 11.96 7.96 -6.89
C LEU A 26 13.43 7.78 -6.46
N MET A 27 14.28 8.77 -6.70
CA MET A 27 15.67 8.75 -6.23
C MET A 27 15.80 9.01 -4.73
N ALA A 28 14.79 9.65 -4.12
CA ALA A 28 14.84 10.07 -2.73
C ALA A 28 13.99 9.20 -1.79
N TYR A 29 13.01 8.48 -2.31
CA TYR A 29 12.04 7.74 -1.50
C TYR A 29 11.56 6.46 -2.18
N GLU A 30 11.23 5.49 -1.34
CA GLU A 30 10.47 4.29 -1.69
C GLU A 30 9.00 4.47 -1.31
N LEU A 31 8.09 4.03 -2.17
CA LEU A 31 6.66 4.08 -1.88
C LEU A 31 6.25 2.85 -1.06
N GLY A 32 5.42 3.06 -0.04
CA GLY A 32 4.91 2.00 0.81
C GLY A 32 3.47 2.21 1.24
N VAL A 33 2.87 1.16 1.80
CA VAL A 33 1.58 1.20 2.49
C VAL A 33 1.77 0.70 3.92
N VAL A 34 1.14 1.42 4.85
CA VAL A 34 1.11 1.11 6.29
C VAL A 34 -0.33 1.07 6.76
N GLY A 35 -0.62 0.34 7.82
CA GLY A 35 -2.00 0.20 8.26
C GLY A 35 -2.18 -0.43 9.62
N SER A 36 -3.45 -0.63 9.97
CA SER A 36 -3.93 -1.05 11.28
C SER A 36 -3.66 -2.51 11.63
N ILE A 37 -3.03 -3.28 10.74
CA ILE A 37 -2.76 -4.71 10.92
C ILE A 37 -1.27 -5.00 10.84
N ALA A 38 -0.86 -6.12 11.46
CA ALA A 38 0.55 -6.51 11.54
C ALA A 38 1.22 -6.68 10.17
N ALA A 39 0.49 -7.18 9.18
CA ALA A 39 0.98 -7.36 7.82
C ALA A 39 1.19 -6.02 7.07
N LEU A 40 0.61 -4.93 7.58
CA LEU A 40 0.85 -3.54 7.14
C LEU A 40 1.61 -2.73 8.20
N GLY A 41 2.29 -3.40 9.13
CA GLY A 41 3.25 -2.77 10.04
C GLY A 41 2.67 -2.12 11.29
N ASP A 42 1.38 -2.25 11.59
CA ASP A 42 0.75 -1.65 12.79
C ASP A 42 1.03 -0.14 12.91
N TRP A 43 0.90 0.60 11.80
CA TRP A 43 1.24 2.02 11.65
C TRP A 43 2.71 2.40 11.84
N ASP A 44 3.61 1.43 12.00
CA ASP A 44 5.05 1.65 11.94
C ASP A 44 5.52 1.70 10.47
N TRP A 45 5.86 2.89 9.99
CA TRP A 45 6.32 3.11 8.62
C TRP A 45 7.67 2.45 8.30
N LYS A 46 8.44 2.06 9.31
CA LYS A 46 9.64 1.24 9.10
C LYS A 46 9.30 -0.20 8.71
N ARG A 47 8.06 -0.63 8.99
CA ARG A 47 7.48 -1.93 8.63
C ARG A 47 6.49 -1.81 7.46
N ALA A 48 6.52 -0.71 6.72
CA ALA A 48 5.65 -0.50 5.57
C ALA A 48 5.84 -1.62 4.53
N LEU A 49 4.73 -2.11 3.99
CA LEU A 49 4.76 -2.95 2.80
C LEU A 49 5.20 -2.07 1.62
N ARG A 50 6.32 -2.42 0.98
CA ARG A 50 6.86 -1.68 -0.17
C ARG A 50 6.03 -1.94 -1.42
N LEU A 51 5.76 -0.89 -2.19
CA LEU A 51 5.13 -1.01 -3.50
C LEU A 51 6.19 -1.02 -4.59
N GLU A 52 5.97 -1.85 -5.60
CA GLU A 52 6.82 -1.96 -6.78
C GLU A 52 6.29 -1.09 -7.91
N LEU A 53 7.19 -0.51 -8.69
CA LEU A 53 6.83 0.31 -9.85
C LEU A 53 6.24 -0.57 -10.96
N CYS A 54 4.97 -0.34 -11.29
CA CYS A 54 4.29 -1.03 -12.38
C CYS A 54 4.44 -0.31 -13.71
N SER A 55 4.35 1.03 -13.71
CA SER A 55 4.50 1.85 -14.92
C SER A 55 5.07 3.22 -14.60
N VAL A 56 6.21 3.54 -15.22
CA VAL A 56 6.83 4.87 -15.17
C VAL A 56 5.94 5.91 -15.85
N GLU A 57 5.30 5.56 -16.96
CA GLU A 57 4.49 6.49 -17.78
C GLU A 57 3.16 6.83 -17.10
N GLN A 58 2.54 5.84 -16.47
CA GLN A 58 1.25 6.01 -15.78
C GLN A 58 1.42 6.43 -14.33
N HIS A 59 2.66 6.47 -13.83
CA HIS A 59 2.99 6.75 -12.43
C HIS A 59 2.22 5.79 -11.51
N THR A 60 2.33 4.49 -11.75
CA THR A 60 1.61 3.47 -10.98
C THR A 60 2.56 2.52 -10.26
N TRP A 61 2.22 2.23 -9.01
CA TRP A 61 2.89 1.25 -8.17
C TRP A 61 1.88 0.29 -7.57
N ALA A 62 2.30 -0.95 -7.27
CA ALA A 62 1.45 -1.91 -6.59
C ALA A 62 2.20 -2.81 -5.62
N ALA A 63 1.47 -3.35 -4.65
CA ALA A 63 1.88 -4.46 -3.80
C ALA A 63 0.71 -5.43 -3.64
N GLU A 64 1.02 -6.72 -3.58
CA GLU A 64 0.04 -7.77 -3.36
C GLU A 64 0.28 -8.42 -2.00
N LEU A 65 -0.81 -8.66 -1.27
CA LEU A 65 -0.77 -9.27 0.04
C LEU A 65 -2.00 -10.15 0.21
N ARG A 66 -1.79 -11.41 0.61
CA ARG A 66 -2.88 -12.30 1.01
C ARG A 66 -3.20 -12.05 2.47
N LEU A 67 -4.46 -11.77 2.76
CA LEU A 67 -4.95 -11.43 4.09
C LEU A 67 -6.04 -12.40 4.53
N PRO A 68 -6.14 -12.72 5.83
CA PRO A 68 -7.31 -13.44 6.34
C PRO A 68 -8.55 -12.56 6.15
N HIS A 69 -9.73 -13.19 6.05
CA HIS A 69 -10.98 -12.45 6.11
C HIS A 69 -11.07 -11.72 7.44
N THR A 70 -11.31 -10.41 7.36
CA THR A 70 -11.39 -9.49 8.50
C THR A 70 -12.37 -8.38 8.16
N ASP A 71 -12.87 -7.63 9.13
CA ASP A 71 -13.93 -6.66 8.85
C ASP A 71 -13.42 -5.47 8.04
N THR A 72 -12.58 -4.64 8.67
CA THR A 72 -12.06 -3.41 8.07
C THR A 72 -10.59 -3.24 8.41
N ILE A 73 -9.81 -2.87 7.41
CA ILE A 73 -8.41 -2.48 7.56
C ILE A 73 -8.32 -0.99 7.26
N GLU A 74 -7.68 -0.24 8.15
CA GLU A 74 -7.29 1.12 7.85
C GLU A 74 -5.86 1.16 7.33
N TYR A 75 -5.59 1.99 6.34
CA TYR A 75 -4.26 2.10 5.74
C TYR A 75 -3.97 3.51 5.21
N LYS A 76 -2.69 3.80 5.00
CA LYS A 76 -2.19 5.00 4.34
C LYS A 76 -0.98 4.69 3.47
N TYR A 77 -0.79 5.48 2.42
CA TYR A 77 0.44 5.47 1.65
C TYR A 77 1.52 6.38 2.26
N VAL A 78 2.78 5.96 2.12
CA VAL A 78 3.95 6.64 2.65
C VAL A 78 5.09 6.66 1.62
N LEU A 79 5.90 7.72 1.65
CA LEU A 79 7.21 7.79 1.01
C LEU A 79 8.28 7.67 2.09
N VAL A 80 9.10 6.63 2.04
CA VAL A 80 10.12 6.33 3.05
C VAL A 80 11.50 6.53 2.44
N ALA A 81 12.36 7.29 3.12
CA ALA A 81 13.73 7.48 2.66
C ALA A 81 14.47 6.13 2.68
N PRO A 82 15.32 5.81 1.69
CA PRO A 82 16.01 4.52 1.62
C PRO A 82 16.87 4.20 2.86
N ASP A 83 17.38 5.23 3.55
CA ASP A 83 18.14 5.08 4.79
C ASP A 83 17.27 4.90 6.04
N GLY A 84 15.94 4.90 5.89
CA GLY A 84 14.99 4.77 6.98
C GLY A 84 14.98 5.95 7.95
N SER A 85 15.53 7.11 7.57
CA SER A 85 15.62 8.30 8.44
C SER A 85 14.34 9.14 8.48
N ARG A 86 13.55 9.08 7.40
CA ARG A 86 12.39 9.96 7.19
C ARG A 86 11.25 9.21 6.51
N CYS A 87 10.03 9.62 6.85
CA CYS A 87 8.80 9.21 6.19
C CYS A 87 7.91 10.43 5.91
N LEU A 88 7.33 10.49 4.71
CA LEU A 88 6.24 11.40 4.36
C LEU A 88 4.96 10.57 4.22
N TRP A 89 3.91 11.01 4.90
CA TRP A 89 2.60 10.39 4.81
C TRP A 89 1.76 11.09 3.76
N GLU A 90 0.88 10.35 3.08
CA GLU A 90 -0.12 10.99 2.23
C GLU A 90 -0.98 11.97 3.05
N GLN A 91 -1.40 13.06 2.42
CA GLN A 91 -2.09 14.15 3.13
C GLN A 91 -3.55 13.84 3.50
N ALA A 92 -4.18 12.85 2.86
CA ALA A 92 -5.55 12.44 3.13
C ALA A 92 -5.71 11.86 4.56
N GLY A 93 -6.96 11.59 4.98
CA GLY A 93 -7.20 10.79 6.19
C GLY A 93 -6.76 9.33 6.03
N ASN A 94 -7.03 8.50 7.03
CA ASN A 94 -6.90 7.04 6.89
C ASN A 94 -7.88 6.56 5.81
N ARG A 95 -7.41 5.67 4.93
CA ARG A 95 -8.26 4.94 3.98
C ARG A 95 -8.77 3.68 4.66
N ALA A 96 -9.92 3.17 4.22
CA ALA A 96 -10.51 1.95 4.76
C ALA A 96 -10.77 0.94 3.64
N LEU A 97 -10.42 -0.32 3.91
CA LEU A 97 -10.70 -1.47 3.05
C LEU A 97 -11.57 -2.46 3.82
N HIS A 98 -12.72 -2.82 3.25
CA HIS A 98 -13.65 -3.79 3.85
C HIS A 98 -13.43 -5.17 3.24
N LEU A 99 -13.15 -6.17 4.07
CA LEU A 99 -12.87 -7.56 3.64
C LEU A 99 -13.93 -8.55 4.17
N VAL A 100 -15.14 -8.04 4.40
CA VAL A 100 -16.26 -8.69 5.11
C VAL A 100 -16.91 -9.88 4.39
N GLU A 101 -16.55 -10.18 3.14
CA GLU A 101 -17.18 -11.27 2.38
C GLU A 101 -16.20 -12.39 1.99
N PRO A 102 -16.44 -13.65 2.44
CA PRO A 102 -15.60 -14.79 2.08
C PRO A 102 -15.64 -15.18 0.60
N THR A 103 -16.58 -14.63 -0.16
CA THR A 103 -16.69 -14.82 -1.61
C THR A 103 -15.69 -14.01 -2.43
N LEU A 104 -15.00 -13.02 -1.84
CA LEU A 104 -13.97 -12.26 -2.55
C LEU A 104 -12.65 -13.03 -2.52
N ALA A 105 -12.30 -13.64 -3.65
CA ALA A 105 -10.96 -14.21 -3.85
C ALA A 105 -9.90 -13.10 -4.04
N PHE A 106 -10.32 -11.93 -4.53
CA PHE A 106 -9.45 -10.81 -4.87
C PHE A 106 -10.14 -9.46 -4.60
N VAL A 107 -9.41 -8.54 -4.00
CA VAL A 107 -9.79 -7.14 -3.78
C VAL A 107 -8.66 -6.24 -4.27
N ARG A 108 -9.02 -5.18 -5.00
CA ARG A 108 -8.04 -4.17 -5.43
C ARG A 108 -8.42 -2.80 -4.87
N ALA A 109 -7.46 -2.18 -4.19
CA ALA A 109 -7.55 -0.79 -3.76
C ALA A 109 -6.85 0.09 -4.81
N ASP A 110 -7.62 0.66 -5.75
CA ASP A 110 -7.13 1.59 -6.76
C ASP A 110 -7.19 3.04 -6.24
N ASP A 111 -6.05 3.55 -5.78
CA ASP A 111 -5.96 4.85 -5.13
C ASP A 111 -5.17 5.88 -5.94
N ARG A 112 -5.40 7.15 -5.60
CA ARG A 112 -4.60 8.28 -6.06
C ARG A 112 -4.17 9.11 -4.86
N ALA A 113 -2.92 9.53 -4.81
CA ALA A 113 -2.41 10.36 -3.72
C ALA A 113 -1.48 11.48 -4.21
N LEU A 114 -1.49 12.56 -3.43
CA LEU A 114 -0.54 13.67 -3.46
C LEU A 114 0.34 13.55 -2.22
N PHE A 115 1.64 13.81 -2.39
CA PHE A 115 2.64 13.89 -1.32
C PHE A 115 3.25 15.28 -1.26
#